data_AF-A0A0Q1AH04-F1
#
_entry.id   AF-A0A0Q1AH04-F1
#
_cell.length_a   1.000
_cell.length_b   1.000
_cell.length_c   1.000
_cell.angle_alpha   90.00
_cell.angle_beta   90.00
_cell.angle_gamma   90.00
#
_symmetry.space_group_name_H-M   'P 1'
#
loop_
_entity.id
_entity.type
_entity.pdbx_description
1 polymer ?
#
loop_
_entity_poly.entity_id
_entity_poly.type
_entity_poly.pdbx_seq_one_letter_code
_entity_poly.pdbx_strand_id
1 'polypeptide(L)'
;MRDRDDSICRFSLSGLAENENLPGRWYREFDSEDAFRNREASRKASWDNRRSFWIQREYLLQALSDVGFDIVLEQYDNLAPHIAENILHGSYRRDSRGIFIGIKSGDLAGF
;
A
#
# COMPACT_ATOMS: atom_id res chain seq x y z
N MET A 1 31.47 -8.06 -17.16
CA MET A 1 31.13 -6.75 -16.55
C MET A 1 29.79 -6.33 -17.12
N ARG A 2 28.77 -6.29 -16.24
CA ARG A 2 27.40 -5.75 -16.40
C ARG A 2 26.47 -6.41 -17.41
N ASP A 3 25.68 -7.35 -16.92
CA ASP A 3 24.24 -7.41 -17.20
C ASP A 3 23.54 -7.03 -15.89
N ARG A 4 23.09 -5.77 -15.79
CA ARG A 4 22.10 -5.41 -14.77
C ARG A 4 20.76 -5.81 -15.37
N ASP A 5 20.24 -6.92 -14.88
CA ASP A 5 18.84 -7.28 -15.01
C ASP A 5 18.02 -6.14 -14.41
N ASP A 6 17.62 -5.19 -15.27
CA ASP A 6 16.60 -4.20 -14.95
C ASP A 6 15.29 -4.96 -14.80
N SER A 7 15.15 -5.62 -13.65
CA SER A 7 13.89 -6.15 -13.19
C SER A 7 12.90 -5.00 -13.28
N ILE A 8 11.98 -5.09 -14.24
CA ILE A 8 10.93 -4.10 -14.48
C ILE A 8 10.23 -3.87 -13.15
N CYS A 9 10.56 -2.76 -12.49
CA CYS A 9 9.88 -2.33 -11.28
C CYS A 9 8.47 -1.98 -11.75
N ARG A 10 7.56 -2.95 -11.67
CA ARG A 10 6.19 -2.89 -12.22
C ARG A 10 5.39 -1.69 -11.71
N PHE A 11 5.90 -1.03 -10.67
CA PHE A 11 5.35 0.14 -10.00
C PHE A 11 6.49 1.17 -9.79
N SER A 12 6.32 2.37 -10.36
CA SER A 12 7.26 3.49 -10.23
C SER A 12 7.10 4.13 -8.84
N LEU A 13 7.70 3.50 -7.84
CA LEU A 13 7.81 4.06 -6.49
C LEU A 13 8.99 5.03 -6.45
N SER A 14 8.79 6.21 -5.86
CA SER A 14 9.89 7.13 -5.58
C SER A 14 10.86 6.56 -4.55
N GLY A 15 12.00 7.24 -4.35
CA GLY A 15 12.78 7.09 -3.12
C GLY A 15 11.94 7.42 -1.87
N LEU A 16 12.47 7.09 -0.69
CA LEU A 16 11.84 7.47 0.58
C LEU A 16 11.65 8.99 0.65
N ALA A 17 10.47 9.40 1.07
CA ALA A 17 10.03 10.77 1.22
C ALA A 17 9.14 10.89 2.47
N GLU A 18 8.75 12.11 2.81
CA GLU A 18 7.83 12.41 3.90
C GLU A 18 6.59 13.13 3.34
N ASN A 19 5.41 12.80 3.85
CA ASN A 19 4.16 13.51 3.60
C ASN A 19 3.33 13.50 4.89
N GLU A 20 2.85 14.67 5.32
CA GLU A 20 2.04 14.80 6.55
C GLU A 20 2.74 14.21 7.79
N ASN A 21 4.06 14.39 7.90
CA ASN A 21 4.93 13.84 8.95
C ASN A 21 5.01 12.30 8.98
N LEU A 22 4.59 11.63 7.91
CA LEU A 22 4.68 10.18 7.77
C LEU A 22 5.72 9.81 6.70
N PRO A 23 6.67 8.91 7.00
CA PRO A 23 7.63 8.44 6.02
C PRO A 23 6.99 7.42 5.06
N GLY A 24 7.37 7.48 3.79
CA GLY A 24 6.75 6.66 2.75
C GLY A 24 7.35 6.88 1.37
N ARG A 25 6.62 6.47 0.33
CA ARG A 25 7.00 6.62 -1.07
C ARG A 25 5.83 7.10 -1.89
N TRP A 26 6.09 7.95 -2.88
CA TRP A 26 5.07 8.32 -3.86
C TRP A 26 4.92 7.21 -4.89
N TYR A 27 3.69 6.75 -5.07
CA TYR A 27 3.27 5.87 -6.15
C TYR A 27 2.56 6.68 -7.23
N ARG A 28 3.02 6.56 -8.47
CA ARG A 28 2.35 7.13 -9.64
C ARG A 28 1.67 6.02 -10.41
N GLU A 29 0.37 6.13 -10.58
CA GLU A 29 -0.41 5.12 -11.29
C GLU A 29 -0.32 5.28 -12.83
N PHE A 30 0.15 6.44 -13.31
CA PHE A 30 0.24 6.77 -14.73
C PHE A 30 1.57 7.45 -15.05
N ASP A 31 2.21 6.98 -16.12
CA ASP A 31 3.47 7.55 -16.63
C ASP A 31 3.25 8.80 -17.48
N SER A 32 2.01 9.04 -17.97
CA SER A 32 1.66 10.21 -18.80
C SER A 32 0.25 10.75 -18.52
N GLU A 33 0.03 12.03 -18.81
CA GLU A 33 -1.31 12.64 -18.72
C GLU A 33 -2.33 11.98 -19.64
N ASP A 34 -1.90 11.49 -20.82
CA ASP A 34 -2.80 10.82 -21.77
C ASP A 34 -3.30 9.48 -21.23
N ALA A 35 -2.46 8.73 -20.52
CA ALA A 35 -2.86 7.50 -19.83
C ALA A 35 -3.84 7.77 -18.68
N PHE A 36 -3.65 8.88 -17.96
CA PHE A 36 -4.58 9.34 -16.90
C PHE A 36 -5.95 9.72 -17.47
N ARG A 37 -6.01 10.53 -18.53
CA ARG A 37 -7.28 10.98 -19.16
C ARG A 37 -8.11 9.81 -19.69
N ASN A 38 -7.45 8.80 -20.27
CA ASN A 38 -8.13 7.60 -20.78
C ASN A 38 -8.74 6.74 -19.66
N ARG A 39 -8.17 6.76 -18.44
CA ARG A 39 -8.68 5.97 -17.30
C ARG A 39 -9.65 6.75 -16.41
N GLU A 40 -9.54 8.07 -16.30
CA GLU A 40 -10.57 8.94 -15.69
C GLU A 40 -11.93 8.79 -16.37
N ALA A 41 -11.96 8.51 -17.68
CA ALA A 41 -13.18 8.17 -18.41
C ALA A 41 -13.82 6.83 -17.98
N SER A 42 -13.14 6.04 -17.13
CA SER A 42 -13.62 4.76 -16.61
C SER A 42 -14.38 4.98 -15.31
N ARG A 43 -15.66 4.55 -15.26
CA ARG A 43 -16.64 4.67 -14.14
C ARG A 43 -16.20 4.20 -12.73
N LYS A 44 -14.96 3.71 -12.55
CA LYS A 44 -14.42 3.15 -11.30
C LYS A 44 -13.01 3.67 -10.96
N ALA A 45 -12.53 4.74 -11.61
CA ALA A 45 -11.30 5.38 -11.18
C ALA A 45 -11.55 6.17 -9.88
N SER A 46 -10.58 6.15 -8.96
CA SER A 46 -10.55 7.12 -7.86
C SER A 46 -10.35 8.50 -8.47
N TRP A 47 -11.41 9.30 -8.49
CA TRP A 47 -11.46 10.61 -9.15
C TRP A 47 -10.27 11.48 -8.76
N ASP A 48 -9.52 11.96 -9.77
CA ASP A 48 -8.37 12.88 -9.65
C ASP A 48 -7.15 12.40 -8.83
N ASN A 49 -7.04 11.09 -8.56
CA ASN A 49 -5.85 10.57 -7.87
C ASN A 49 -4.66 10.41 -8.84
N ARG A 50 -3.88 11.48 -9.00
CA ARG A 50 -2.66 11.48 -9.84
C ARG A 50 -1.48 10.75 -9.21
N ARG A 51 -1.46 10.66 -7.87
CA ARG A 51 -0.41 10.00 -7.10
C ARG A 51 -0.92 9.62 -5.71
N SER A 52 -0.57 8.44 -5.26
CA SER A 52 -0.84 7.99 -3.89
C SER A 52 0.44 8.05 -3.07
N PHE A 53 0.36 8.50 -1.82
CA PHE A 53 1.45 8.35 -0.88
C PHE A 53 1.33 7.02 -0.14
N TRP A 54 2.35 6.18 -0.21
CA TRP A 54 2.39 4.87 0.44
C TRP A 54 3.26 4.98 1.68
N ILE A 55 2.60 5.05 2.83
CA ILE A 55 3.24 5.11 4.15
C ILE A 55 4.00 3.80 4.41
N GLN A 56 5.15 3.89 5.08
CA GLN A 56 5.83 2.69 5.58
C GLN A 56 4.92 1.90 6.52
N ARG A 57 4.88 0.58 6.37
CA ARG A 57 3.94 -0.28 7.10
C ARG A 57 3.94 -0.01 8.60
N GLU A 58 5.10 0.12 9.20
CA GLU A 58 5.27 0.33 10.64
C GLU A 58 4.58 1.63 11.11
N TYR A 59 4.67 2.69 10.31
CA TYR A 59 4.04 3.99 10.59
C TYR A 59 2.55 3.99 10.26
N LEU A 60 2.11 3.22 9.27
CA LEU A 60 0.69 3.01 9.00
C LEU A 60 0.01 2.32 10.18
N LEU A 61 0.65 1.30 10.75
CA LEU A 61 0.15 0.60 11.93
C LEU A 61 0.04 1.54 13.14
N GLN A 62 1.08 2.36 13.38
CA GLN A 62 1.05 3.38 14.43
C GLN A 62 -0.08 4.39 14.20
N ALA A 63 -0.21 4.92 12.98
CA ALA A 63 -1.25 5.90 12.65
C ALA A 63 -2.67 5.36 12.87
N LEU A 64 -2.92 4.07 12.55
CA LEU A 64 -4.20 3.41 12.85
C LEU A 64 -4.45 3.35 14.37
N SER A 65 -3.43 3.02 15.15
CA SER A 65 -3.54 3.02 16.61
C SER A 65 -3.85 4.43 17.15
N ASP A 66 -3.13 5.45 16.68
CA ASP A 66 -3.25 6.83 17.13
C ASP A 66 -4.64 7.42 16.85
N VAL A 67 -5.32 7.00 15.77
CA VAL A 67 -6.70 7.42 15.45
C VAL A 67 -7.78 6.56 16.12
N GLY A 68 -7.38 5.70 17.07
CA GLY A 68 -8.26 4.96 17.95
C GLY A 68 -8.79 3.65 17.38
N PHE A 69 -8.05 2.98 16.49
CA PHE A 69 -8.26 1.55 16.23
C PHE A 69 -7.46 0.74 17.24
N ASP A 70 -8.14 0.09 18.17
CA ASP A 70 -7.53 -0.70 19.26
C ASP A 70 -7.10 -2.10 18.82
N ILE A 71 -7.64 -2.61 17.71
CA ILE A 71 -7.22 -3.86 17.09
C ILE A 71 -6.85 -3.58 15.63
N VAL A 72 -5.59 -3.85 15.27
CA VAL A 72 -5.07 -3.72 13.91
C VAL A 72 -4.45 -5.04 13.46
N LEU A 73 -4.91 -5.55 12.33
CA LEU A 73 -4.50 -6.85 11.77
C LEU A 73 -4.08 -6.69 10.32
N GLU A 74 -3.08 -7.46 9.89
CA GLU A 74 -2.79 -7.67 8.47
C GLU A 74 -3.50 -8.93 8.00
N GLN A 75 -4.26 -8.83 6.90
CA GLN A 75 -5.01 -9.93 6.30
C GLN A 75 -4.20 -10.56 5.17
N TYR A 76 -4.15 -11.89 5.15
CA TYR A 76 -3.33 -12.66 4.21
C TYR A 76 -4.13 -13.56 3.25
N ASP A 77 -5.47 -13.48 3.24
CA ASP A 77 -6.29 -14.39 2.42
C ASP A 77 -6.05 -14.20 0.92
N ASN A 78 -5.61 -13.00 0.50
CA ASN A 78 -5.20 -12.72 -0.87
C ASN A 78 -3.94 -13.50 -1.30
N LEU A 79 -3.23 -14.14 -0.38
CA LEU A 79 -2.07 -14.99 -0.64
C LEU A 79 -2.42 -16.49 -0.70
N ALA A 80 -3.67 -16.85 -0.40
CA ALA A 80 -4.13 -18.24 -0.47
C ALA A 80 -4.15 -18.75 -1.93
N PRO A 81 -3.98 -20.07 -2.15
CA PRO A 81 -3.79 -21.12 -1.14
C PRO A 81 -2.34 -21.26 -0.64
N HIS A 82 -1.36 -20.66 -1.33
CA HIS A 82 0.07 -20.85 -1.05
C HIS A 82 0.66 -19.72 -0.19
N ILE A 83 0.08 -19.49 1.00
CA ILE A 83 0.42 -18.34 1.86
C ILE A 83 1.93 -18.32 2.19
N ALA A 84 2.49 -19.44 2.66
CA ALA A 84 3.90 -19.51 3.07
C ALA A 84 4.86 -19.19 1.91
N GLU A 85 4.62 -19.78 0.74
CA GLU A 85 5.42 -19.51 -0.46
C GLU A 85 5.30 -18.04 -0.87
N ASN A 86 4.08 -17.47 -0.82
CA ASN A 86 3.86 -16.08 -1.18
C ASN A 86 4.55 -15.09 -0.24
N ILE A 87 4.60 -15.37 1.07
CA ILE A 87 5.30 -14.56 2.07
C ILE A 87 6.83 -14.66 1.92
N LEU A 88 7.36 -15.86 1.68
CA LEU A 88 8.80 -16.09 1.63
C LEU A 88 9.41 -15.69 0.28
N HIS A 89 8.71 -15.97 -0.82
CA HIS A 89 9.25 -15.93 -2.18
C HIS A 89 8.31 -15.31 -3.23
N GLY A 90 7.03 -15.15 -2.91
CA GLY A 90 6.02 -14.70 -3.88
C GLY A 90 5.80 -13.19 -3.91
N SER A 91 4.55 -12.82 -4.18
CA SER A 91 4.10 -11.45 -4.39
C SER A 91 4.20 -10.58 -3.15
N TYR A 92 4.09 -11.14 -1.94
CA TYR A 92 4.09 -10.38 -0.69
C TYR A 92 5.33 -9.48 -0.54
N ARG A 93 6.52 -10.03 -0.83
CA ARG A 93 7.78 -9.28 -0.78
C ARG A 93 7.99 -8.37 -2.00
N ARG A 94 7.42 -8.72 -3.15
CA ARG A 94 7.66 -8.03 -4.42
C ARG A 94 6.76 -6.82 -4.61
N ASP A 95 5.48 -6.98 -4.26
CA ASP A 95 4.46 -6.00 -4.60
C ASP A 95 4.36 -4.89 -3.54
N SER A 96 4.93 -5.10 -2.35
CA SER A 96 4.88 -4.14 -1.22
C SER A 96 3.47 -3.68 -0.89
N ARG A 97 2.47 -4.56 -1.10
CA ARG A 97 1.05 -4.32 -0.83
C ARG A 97 0.60 -5.23 0.30
N GLY A 98 -0.11 -4.65 1.27
CA GLY A 98 -0.77 -5.38 2.34
C GLY A 98 -2.23 -4.95 2.45
N ILE A 99 -3.06 -5.84 2.99
CA ILE A 99 -4.44 -5.52 3.38
C ILE A 99 -4.44 -5.41 4.90
N PHE A 100 -4.90 -4.27 5.42
CA PHE A 100 -4.95 -4.02 6.86
C PHE A 100 -6.40 -3.81 7.29
N ILE A 101 -6.75 -4.38 8.43
CA ILE A 101 -8.07 -4.26 9.04
C ILE A 101 -7.87 -3.58 10.40
N GLY A 102 -8.49 -2.41 10.57
CA GLY A 102 -8.61 -1.73 11.86
C GLY A 102 -10.00 -1.92 12.42
N ILE A 103 -10.12 -2.35 13.67
CA ILE A 103 -11.38 -2.50 14.40
C ILE A 103 -11.37 -1.52 15.57
N LYS A 104 -12.49 -0.82 15.76
CA LYS A 104 -12.78 -0.05 16.97
C LYS A 104 -13.67 -0.91 17.86
N SER A 105 -13.18 -1.45 18.96
CA SER A 105 -13.97 -2.32 19.84
C SER A 105 -15.06 -1.57 20.62
N GLY A 106 -15.03 -0.23 20.61
CA GLY A 106 -15.82 0.60 21.52
C GLY A 106 -15.29 0.48 22.96
N ASP A 107 -15.45 1.54 23.75
CA ASP A 107 -15.07 1.51 25.17
C ASP A 107 -15.82 0.40 25.89
N LEU A 108 -15.11 -0.68 26.25
CA LEU A 108 -15.54 -1.60 27.32
C LEU A 108 -15.30 -0.98 28.72
N ALA A 109 -15.11 0.33 28.82
CA ALA A 109 -15.06 1.08 30.06
C ALA A 109 -16.49 1.52 30.43
N GLY A 110 -17.29 0.57 30.88
CA GLY A 110 -18.68 0.78 31.30
C GLY A 110 -19.20 -0.38 32.13
N PHE A 111 -18.45 -0.79 33.16
CA PHE A 111 -18.92 -1.62 34.27
C PHE A 111 -18.40 -1.05 35.59
#